data_AF-A0A8T3XQA6-F1
#
_entry.id   AF-A0A8T3XQA6-F1
#
_cell.length_a   1.000
_cell.length_b   1.000
_cell.length_c   1.000
_cell.angle_alpha   90.00
_cell.angle_beta   90.00
_cell.angle_gamma   90.00
#
_symmetry.space_group_name_H-M   'P 1'
#
loop_
_entity.id
_entity.type
_entity.pdbx_description
1 polymer ?
#
loop_
_entity_poly.entity_id
_entity_poly.type
_entity_poly.pdbx_seq_one_letter_code
_entity_poly.pdbx_strand_id
1 'polypeptide(L)' 'MSGQGGGATLFDNLVLTIPIFLAGISGILAFFTGIISIVKSKERSVLVFLATAIGLFVLIFVLGEFLFPH' A
#
# COMPACT_ATOMS: atom_id res chain seq x y z
N MET A 1 11.74 27.55 0.38
CA MET A 1 10.96 26.31 0.56
C MET A 1 11.84 25.18 0.07
N SER A 2 12.59 24.55 0.97
CA SER A 2 13.55 23.51 0.62
C SER A 2 12.79 22.20 0.45
N GLY A 3 12.35 21.91 -0.77
CA GLY A 3 11.79 20.61 -1.12
C GLY A 3 12.85 19.55 -0.82
N GLN A 4 12.53 18.60 0.05
CA GLN A 4 13.34 17.43 0.31
C GLN A 4 13.48 16.70 -1.03
N GLY A 5 14.65 16.82 -1.67
CA GLY A 5 14.94 16.13 -2.93
C GLY A 5 14.72 14.64 -2.70
N GLY A 6 13.75 14.06 -3.41
CA GLY A 6 13.47 12.63 -3.35
C GLY A 6 14.79 11.90 -3.61
N GLY A 7 15.23 11.12 -2.63
CA GLY A 7 16.35 10.22 -2.86
C GLY A 7 15.97 9.23 -3.96
N ALA A 8 16.96 8.75 -4.71
CA ALA A 8 16.71 7.93 -5.89
C ALA A 8 15.86 6.69 -5.54
N THR A 9 16.09 6.13 -4.35
CA THR A 9 15.42 4.92 -3.86
C THR A 9 14.62 5.14 -2.57
N LEU A 10 13.70 4.22 -2.26
CA LEU A 10 12.88 4.22 -1.03
C LEU A 10 13.66 4.30 0.29
N PHE A 11 14.95 3.98 0.29
CA PHE A 11 15.82 3.98 1.47
C PHE A 11 16.68 5.24 1.60
N ASP A 12 16.79 6.05 0.55
CA ASP A 12 17.65 7.24 0.55
C ASP A 12 17.05 8.40 1.36
N ASN A 13 15.74 8.36 1.62
CA ASN A 13 15.05 9.44 2.29
C ASN A 13 14.19 8.92 3.44
N LEU A 14 14.80 8.77 4.62
CA LEU A 14 14.17 8.22 5.82
C LEU A 14 12.83 8.88 6.17
N VAL A 15 12.69 10.18 5.89
CA VAL A 15 11.46 10.96 6.09
C VAL A 15 10.33 10.54 5.14
N LEU A 16 10.65 10.10 3.92
CA LEU A 16 9.69 9.54 2.96
C LEU A 16 9.48 8.04 3.14
N THR A 17 10.50 7.32 3.65
CA THR A 17 10.43 5.89 3.96
C THR A 17 9.35 5.58 4.99
N ILE A 18 9.28 6.36 6.07
CA ILE A 18 8.30 6.14 7.16
C ILE A 18 6.85 6.13 6.66
N PRO A 19 6.35 7.17 5.95
CA PRO A 19 4.98 7.17 5.46
C PRO A 19 4.72 6.10 4.40
N ILE A 20 5.70 5.76 3.56
CA ILE A 20 5.54 4.68 2.55
C ILE A 20 5.43 3.31 3.22
N PHE A 21 6.24 3.03 4.24
CA PHE A 21 6.12 1.80 5.01
C PHE A 21 4.76 1.72 5.71
N LEU A 22 4.30 2.82 6.29
CA LEU A 22 3.00 2.88 6.95
C LEU A 22 1.87 2.65 5.94
N ALA A 23 1.94 3.28 4.77
CA ALA A 23 1.00 3.07 3.68
C ALA A 23 1.02 1.61 3.19
N GLY A 24 2.20 0.99 3.08
CA GLY A 24 2.37 -0.42 2.74
C GLY A 24 1.66 -1.34 3.73
N ILE A 25 1.91 -1.16 5.03
CA ILE A 25 1.26 -1.94 6.09
C ILE A 25 -0.26 -1.73 6.05
N SER A 26 -0.72 -0.48 5.95
CA SER A 26 -2.15 -0.19 5.85
C SER A 26 -2.79 -0.81 4.60
N GLY A 27 -2.11 -0.80 3.46
CA GLY A 27 -2.59 -1.43 2.23
C GLY A 27 -2.72 -2.95 2.35
N ILE A 28 -1.72 -3.60 2.96
CA ILE A 28 -1.75 -5.04 3.25
C ILE A 28 -2.94 -5.37 4.16
N LEU A 29 -3.10 -4.63 5.26
CA LEU A 29 -4.24 -4.83 6.17
C LEU A 29 -5.58 -4.62 5.48
N ALA A 30 -5.72 -3.56 4.67
CA ALA A 30 -6.94 -3.28 3.92
C ALA A 30 -7.28 -4.40 2.92
N PHE A 31 -6.28 -4.99 2.27
CA PHE A 31 -6.44 -6.12 1.37
C PHE A 31 -6.99 -7.35 2.11
N PHE A 32 -6.36 -7.75 3.22
CA PHE A 32 -6.81 -8.90 4.00
C PHE A 32 -8.18 -8.66 4.65
N THR A 33 -8.40 -7.50 5.26
CA THR A 33 -9.69 -7.13 5.85
C THR A 33 -10.80 -7.13 4.81
N GLY A 34 -10.53 -6.58 3.62
CA GLY A 34 -11.50 -6.56 2.53
C GLY A 34 -11.82 -7.95 1.98
N ILE A 35 -10.81 -8.82 1.77
CA ILE A 35 -11.02 -10.23 1.38
C ILE A 35 -11.86 -10.95 2.43
N ILE A 36 -11.52 -10.81 3.72
CA ILE A 36 -12.26 -11.45 4.81
C ILE A 36 -13.71 -10.97 4.80
N SER A 37 -13.97 -9.68 4.58
CA SER A 37 -15.33 -9.15 4.51
C SER A 37 -16.11 -9.70 3.31
N ILE A 38 -15.50 -9.76 2.13
CA ILE A 38 -16.14 -10.32 0.92
C ILE A 38 -16.49 -11.79 1.11
N VAL A 39 -15.56 -12.61 1.64
CA VAL A 39 -15.74 -14.06 1.77
C VAL A 39 -16.66 -14.43 2.94
N LYS A 40 -16.44 -13.83 4.11
CA LYS A 40 -17.10 -14.23 5.36
C LYS A 40 -18.45 -13.56 5.57
N SER A 41 -18.54 -12.26 5.25
CA SER A 41 -19.78 -11.50 5.42
C SER A 41 -20.64 -11.48 4.16
N LYS A 42 -20.17 -12.06 3.03
CA LYS A 42 -20.79 -11.93 1.70
C LYS A 42 -21.11 -10.47 1.35
N GLU A 43 -20.29 -9.54 1.84
CA GLU A 43 -20.52 -8.12 1.60
C GLU A 43 -20.39 -7.83 0.10
N ARG A 44 -21.49 -7.37 -0.51
CA ARG A 44 -21.51 -6.84 -1.90
C ARG A 44 -21.34 -5.32 -1.95
N SER A 45 -20.85 -4.74 -0.86
CA SER A 45 -20.64 -3.29 -0.80
C SER A 45 -19.50 -2.91 -1.74
N VAL A 46 -19.79 -1.97 -2.64
CA VAL A 46 -18.81 -1.44 -3.60
C VAL A 46 -17.57 -0.88 -2.89
N LEU A 47 -17.76 -0.31 -1.69
CA LEU A 47 -16.68 0.25 -0.85
C LEU A 47 -15.66 -0.81 -0.42
N VAL A 48 -16.11 -2.01 -0.04
CA VAL A 48 -15.22 -3.10 0.37
C VAL A 48 -14.41 -3.58 -0.82
N PHE A 49 -15.04 -3.71 -1.99
CA PHE A 49 -14.35 -4.06 -3.23
C PHE A 49 -13.29 -3.03 -3.60
N LEU A 50 -13.61 -1.74 -3.46
CA LEU A 50 -12.67 -0.65 -3.71
C LEU A 50 -11.50 -0.68 -2.73
N ALA A 51 -11.77 -0.89 -1.44
CA ALA A 51 -10.73 -1.01 -0.41
C ALA A 51 -9.79 -2.19 -0.68
N THR A 52 -10.33 -3.35 -1.06
CA THR A 52 -9.53 -4.52 -1.47
C THR A 52 -8.69 -4.23 -2.70
N ALA A 53 -9.26 -3.58 -3.72
CA ALA A 53 -8.54 -3.24 -4.94
C ALA A 53 -7.38 -2.25 -4.68
N ILE A 54 -7.61 -1.24 -3.84
CA ILE A 54 -6.57 -0.30 -3.42
C ILE A 54 -5.48 -1.03 -2.61
N GLY A 55 -5.86 -1.90 -1.67
CA GLY A 55 -4.92 -2.71 -0.90
C GLY A 55 -4.04 -3.58 -1.80
N LEU A 56 -4.62 -4.21 -2.82
CA LEU A 56 -3.90 -4.99 -3.83
C LEU A 56 -2.94 -4.13 -4.65
N PHE A 57 -3.36 -2.93 -5.06
CA PHE A 57 -2.51 -1.99 -5.79
C PHE A 57 -1.27 -1.60 -4.97
N VAL A 58 -1.46 -1.30 -3.69
CA VAL A 58 -0.35 -1.02 -2.76
C VAL A 58 0.58 -2.23 -2.63
N LEU A 59 0.02 -3.43 -2.57
CA LEU A 59 0.81 -4.67 -2.49
C LEU A 59 1.68 -4.88 -3.73
N ILE A 60 1.13 -4.61 -4.92
CA ILE A 60 1.89 -4.65 -6.18
C ILE A 60 3.00 -3.59 -6.19
N PHE A 61 2.71 -2.38 -5.70
CA PHE A 61 3.70 -1.30 -5.62
C PHE A 61 4.88 -1.69 -4.73
N VAL A 62 4.60 -2.19 -3.52
CA VAL A 62 5.63 -2.66 -2.57
C VAL A 62 6.42 -3.83 -3.14
N LEU A 63 5.77 -4.76 -3.85
CA LEU A 63 6.46 -5.87 -4.54
C LEU A 63 7.33 -5.38 -5.70
N GLY A 64 6.87 -4.38 -6.47
CA GLY A 64 7.63 -3.78 -7.55
C GLY A 64 8.92 -3.13 -7.05
N GLU A 65 8.81 -2.34 -5.99
CA GLU A 65 9.94 -1.77 -5.25
C GLU A 65 10.89 -2.84 -4.70
N PHE A 66 10.35 -3.95 -4.19
CA PHE A 66 11.18 -5.05 -3.68
C PHE A 66 11.95 -5.79 -4.80
N LEU A 67 11.32 -6.02 -5.95
CA LEU A 67 11.92 -6.77 -7.07
C LEU A 67 12.86 -5.91 -7.91
N PHE A 68 12.52 -4.65 -8.09
CA PHE A 68 13.33 -3.68 -8.82
C PHE A 68 13.36 -2.39 -8.02
N PRO A 69 14.24 -2.29 -7.01
CA PRO A 69 14.45 -1.04 -6.30
C PRO A 69 15.01 -0.03 -7.31
N HIS A 70 14.19 0.96 -7.67
CA HIS A 70 14.56 2.06 -8.56
C HIS A 70 14.83 3.32 -7.77
#